data_AF-A0A2A7RJ05-F1
#
_entry.id   AF-A0A2A7RJ05-F1
#
_cell.length_a   1.000
_cell.length_b   1.000
_cell.length_c   1.000
_cell.angle_alpha   90.00
_cell.angle_beta   90.00
_cell.angle_gamma   90.00
#
_symmetry.space_group_name_H-M   'P 1'
#
loop_
_entity.id
_entity.type
_entity.pdbx_description
1 polymer ?
#
loop_
_entity_poly.entity_id
_entity_poly.type
_entity_poly.pdbx_seq_one_letter_code
_entity_poly.pdbx_strand_id
1 'polypeptide(L)'
;MAFYMDASDMIADFGETSEIKVWKPDDSSNQAYIGGPTDEIDLSDDKAEARHEPVLPINPNSSLGRKIIAGGGQLEGKLVWYSTDKYPSGTIVKVPAQLGYYKVTTYGIWNPYSEFYEYVLEGDGQHGIEE
;
A
#
# COMPACT_ATOMS: atom_id res chain seq x y z
N MET A 1 13.25 -23.05 -14.50
CA MET A 1 12.76 -21.70 -14.85
C MET A 1 11.41 -21.50 -14.20
N ALA A 2 11.29 -20.67 -13.18
CA ALA A 2 9.98 -20.17 -12.77
C ALA A 2 9.58 -19.11 -13.81
N PHE A 3 8.46 -19.32 -14.49
CA PHE A 3 7.86 -18.29 -15.33
C PHE A 3 7.22 -17.29 -14.38
N TYR A 4 7.85 -16.13 -14.23
CA TYR A 4 7.24 -15.01 -13.56
C TYR A 4 6.39 -14.26 -14.57
N MET A 5 5.14 -13.97 -14.21
CA MET A 5 4.27 -13.11 -15.01
C MET A 5 4.51 -11.67 -14.58
N ASP A 6 4.74 -10.78 -15.54
CA ASP A 6 4.80 -9.33 -15.31
C ASP A 6 3.37 -8.80 -15.13
N ALA A 7 3.11 -8.16 -13.99
CA ALA A 7 1.80 -7.58 -13.66
C ALA A 7 1.74 -6.07 -13.89
N SER A 8 2.83 -5.44 -14.34
CA SER A 8 2.96 -3.98 -14.43
C SER A 8 1.92 -3.37 -15.35
N ASP A 9 1.75 -3.91 -16.55
CA ASP A 9 0.73 -3.44 -17.51
C ASP A 9 -0.70 -3.60 -16.96
N MET A 10 -0.96 -4.69 -16.23
CA MET A 10 -2.27 -4.92 -15.62
C MET A 10 -2.56 -3.93 -14.49
N ILE A 11 -1.59 -3.70 -13.60
CA ILE A 11 -1.72 -2.73 -12.50
C ILE A 11 -1.92 -1.32 -13.06
N ALA A 12 -1.14 -0.93 -14.07
CA ALA A 12 -1.25 0.38 -14.71
C ALA A 12 -2.63 0.59 -15.35
N ASP A 13 -3.17 -0.41 -16.05
CA ASP A 13 -4.51 -0.35 -16.67
C ASP A 13 -5.63 -0.22 -15.60
N PHE A 14 -5.54 -0.98 -14.51
CA PHE A 14 -6.51 -0.89 -13.41
C PHE A 14 -6.39 0.41 -12.60
N GLY A 15 -5.18 0.96 -12.49
CA GLY A 15 -4.87 2.17 -11.73
C GLY A 15 -4.94 3.47 -12.52
N GLU A 16 -5.10 3.42 -13.85
CA GLU A 16 -5.04 4.58 -14.76
C GLU A 16 -5.97 5.73 -14.32
N THR A 17 -7.11 5.40 -13.75
CA THR A 17 -8.14 6.37 -13.35
C THR A 17 -7.94 6.98 -11.96
N SER A 18 -6.98 6.51 -11.17
CA SER A 18 -6.77 6.94 -9.78
C SER A 18 -5.30 7.21 -9.52
N GLU A 19 -4.93 8.49 -9.55
CA GLU A 19 -3.62 8.93 -9.04
C GLU A 19 -3.63 8.90 -7.51
N ILE A 20 -2.67 8.20 -6.93
CA ILE A 20 -2.35 8.23 -5.50
C ILE A 20 -1.03 8.97 -5.29
N LYS A 21 -0.89 9.61 -4.14
CA LYS A 21 0.39 10.19 -3.71
C LYS A 21 0.98 9.33 -2.59
N VAL A 22 2.24 8.99 -2.71
CA VAL A 22 2.94 8.09 -1.80
C VAL A 22 4.13 8.81 -1.18
N TRP A 23 4.23 8.76 0.16
CA TRP A 23 5.37 9.29 0.91
C TRP A 23 6.08 8.14 1.62
N LYS A 24 7.35 7.95 1.29
CA LYS A 24 8.21 6.97 1.98
C LYS A 24 8.76 7.61 3.26
N PRO A 25 8.84 6.87 4.37
CA PRO A 25 9.62 7.32 5.52
C PRO A 25 11.08 7.52 5.08
N ASP A 26 11.71 8.59 5.55
CA ASP A 26 13.13 8.85 5.24
C ASP A 26 14.00 7.67 5.71
N ASP A 27 15.02 7.33 4.90
CA ASP A 27 15.89 6.14 4.96
C ASP A 27 16.73 6.02 6.26
N SER A 28 16.47 6.84 7.27
CA SER A 28 17.09 6.72 8.58
C SER A 28 16.47 5.58 9.38
N SER A 29 17.01 4.39 9.13
CA SER A 29 17.00 3.18 9.96
C SER A 29 15.89 2.14 9.70
N ASN A 30 16.33 0.90 9.51
CA ASN A 30 15.55 -0.33 9.58
C ASN A 30 14.53 -0.30 10.73
N GLN A 31 13.26 0.00 10.45
CA GLN A 31 12.21 -0.08 11.45
C GLN A 31 11.48 -1.41 11.36
N ALA A 32 12.11 -2.42 11.96
CA ALA A 32 11.53 -3.72 12.28
C ALA A 32 10.65 -3.66 13.54
N TYR A 33 9.77 -2.65 13.67
CA TYR A 33 8.88 -2.52 14.82
C TYR A 33 7.42 -2.76 14.44
N ILE A 34 6.82 -3.70 15.17
CA ILE A 34 5.38 -3.96 15.20
C ILE A 34 4.73 -2.72 15.84
N GLY A 35 4.44 -1.70 15.03
CA GLY A 35 3.97 -0.38 15.47
C GLY A 35 4.34 0.77 14.51
N GLY A 36 5.33 0.58 13.63
CA GLY A 36 5.76 1.57 12.64
C GLY A 36 6.50 2.80 13.22
N PRO A 37 7.06 3.67 12.37
CA PRO A 37 7.70 4.91 12.79
C PRO A 37 6.75 5.79 13.59
N THR A 38 7.27 6.34 14.70
CA THR A 38 6.74 7.52 15.39
C THR A 38 7.25 8.83 14.78
N ASP A 39 8.16 8.75 13.80
CA ASP A 39 8.70 9.91 13.12
C ASP A 39 7.64 10.52 12.21
N GLU A 40 7.43 11.83 12.34
CA GLU A 40 6.55 12.61 11.46
C GLU A 40 7.10 12.50 10.03
N ILE A 41 6.29 11.95 9.12
CA ILE A 41 6.62 11.89 7.69
C ILE A 41 6.32 13.25 7.09
N ASP A 42 7.28 13.82 6.38
CA ASP A 42 7.07 15.06 5.63
C ASP A 42 6.12 14.78 4.45
N LEU A 43 4.88 15.25 4.57
CA LEU A 43 3.83 15.12 3.55
C LEU A 43 3.90 16.24 2.50
N SER A 44 5.03 16.92 2.37
CA SER A 44 5.24 17.92 1.32
C SER A 44 5.11 17.28 -0.08
N ASP A 45 4.57 18.05 -1.02
CA ASP A 45 4.35 17.57 -2.39
C ASP A 45 5.67 17.28 -3.15
N ASP A 46 6.81 17.85 -2.73
CA ASP A 46 8.12 17.55 -3.33
C ASP A 46 8.68 16.18 -2.94
N LYS A 47 8.15 15.59 -1.85
CA LYS A 47 8.46 14.23 -1.39
C LYS A 47 7.44 13.19 -1.85
N ALA A 48 6.32 13.66 -2.40
CA ALA A 48 5.26 12.81 -2.89
C ALA A 48 5.66 12.12 -4.20
N GLU A 49 5.56 10.81 -4.21
CA GLU A 49 5.64 10.00 -5.41
C GLU A 49 4.22 9.78 -5.96
N ALA A 50 3.93 10.32 -7.15
CA ALA A 50 2.65 10.10 -7.83
C ALA A 50 2.63 8.72 -8.50
N ARG A 51 1.59 7.93 -8.23
CA ARG A 51 1.39 6.58 -8.77
C ARG A 51 -0.02 6.42 -9.31
N HIS A 52 -0.16 5.67 -10.41
CA HIS A 52 -1.46 5.29 -10.98
C HIS A 52 -1.70 3.81 -10.70
N GLU A 53 -1.97 3.51 -9.43
CA GLU A 53 -2.03 2.15 -8.92
C GLU A 53 -3.34 1.92 -8.17
N PRO A 54 -3.97 0.74 -8.30
CA PRO A 54 -5.30 0.51 -7.79
C PRO A 54 -5.30 0.37 -6.26
N VAL A 55 -6.17 1.14 -5.62
CA VAL A 55 -6.46 1.05 -4.19
C VAL A 55 -7.94 0.77 -3.99
N LEU A 56 -8.25 -0.33 -3.28
CA LEU A 56 -9.60 -0.85 -3.15
C LEU A 56 -10.00 -1.04 -1.69
N PRO A 57 -11.28 -0.83 -1.32
CA PRO A 57 -11.77 -1.14 0.01
C PRO A 57 -11.64 -2.64 0.36
N ILE A 58 -11.20 -2.93 1.58
CA ILE A 58 -11.19 -4.31 2.08
C ILE A 58 -12.62 -4.78 2.31
N ASN A 59 -13.09 -5.63 1.41
CA ASN A 59 -14.30 -6.44 1.56
C ASN A 59 -13.93 -7.94 1.53
N PRO A 60 -14.79 -8.88 1.97
CA PRO A 60 -14.54 -10.34 2.00
C PRO A 60 -14.11 -11.01 0.69
N ASN A 61 -14.23 -10.32 -0.46
CA ASN A 61 -13.80 -10.79 -1.78
C ASN A 61 -12.55 -10.06 -2.33
N SER A 62 -12.20 -8.88 -1.80
CA SER A 62 -11.20 -7.96 -2.36
C SER A 62 -9.74 -8.38 -2.24
N SER A 63 -9.34 -9.10 -1.18
CA SER A 63 -7.95 -9.47 -0.98
C SER A 63 -7.73 -10.91 -1.43
N LEU A 64 -7.22 -11.09 -2.65
CA LEU A 64 -6.70 -12.37 -3.10
C LEU A 64 -5.58 -12.87 -2.16
N GLY A 65 -4.89 -11.98 -1.44
CA GLY A 65 -3.87 -12.32 -0.45
C GLY A 65 -4.32 -12.40 1.00
N ARG A 66 -5.61 -12.34 1.36
CA ARG A 66 -6.04 -12.47 2.78
C ARG A 66 -5.44 -13.70 3.48
N LYS A 67 -5.39 -14.83 2.78
CA LYS A 67 -4.81 -16.09 3.29
C LYS A 67 -3.29 -16.05 3.38
N ILE A 68 -2.63 -15.27 2.51
CA ILE A 68 -1.18 -15.22 2.38
C ILE A 68 -0.59 -14.18 3.35
N ILE A 69 -1.22 -13.01 3.48
CA ILE A 69 -0.76 -11.89 4.31
C ILE A 69 -1.04 -12.16 5.79
N ALA A 70 -2.26 -12.57 6.14
CA ALA A 70 -2.66 -12.78 7.53
C ALA A 70 -2.40 -14.20 8.05
N GLY A 71 -1.85 -15.10 7.24
CA GLY A 71 -1.72 -16.52 7.59
C GLY A 71 -3.05 -17.21 7.93
N GLY A 72 -4.18 -16.70 7.41
CA GLY A 72 -5.52 -17.16 7.75
C GLY A 72 -6.22 -16.38 8.87
N GLY A 73 -5.58 -15.35 9.44
CA GLY A 73 -6.19 -14.40 10.36
C GLY A 73 -7.09 -13.37 9.66
N GLN A 74 -7.82 -12.57 10.45
CA GLN A 74 -8.58 -11.43 9.95
C GLN A 74 -7.61 -10.28 9.66
N LEU A 75 -7.63 -9.74 8.45
CA LEU A 75 -6.87 -8.52 8.13
C LEU A 75 -7.57 -7.31 8.77
N GLU A 76 -6.89 -6.65 9.69
CA GLU A 76 -7.30 -5.37 10.26
C GLU A 76 -6.72 -4.25 9.37
N GLY A 77 -7.51 -3.79 8.40
CA GLY A 77 -7.16 -2.73 7.47
C GLY A 77 -8.40 -2.16 6.78
N LYS A 78 -8.28 -0.97 6.21
CA LYS A 78 -9.38 -0.30 5.50
C LYS A 78 -9.31 -0.53 4.00
N LEU A 79 -8.11 -0.42 3.42
CA LEU A 79 -7.89 -0.55 1.98
C LEU A 79 -6.79 -1.58 1.68
N VAL A 80 -6.82 -2.12 0.46
CA VAL A 80 -5.73 -2.89 -0.13
C VAL A 80 -5.19 -2.08 -1.31
N TRP A 81 -3.86 -1.95 -1.38
CA TRP A 81 -3.16 -1.32 -2.49
C TRP A 81 -2.28 -2.37 -3.18
N TYR A 82 -2.41 -2.45 -4.51
CA TYR A 82 -1.55 -3.30 -5.33
C TYR A 82 -0.50 -2.45 -6.02
N SER A 83 0.77 -2.81 -5.82
CA SER A 83 1.89 -2.09 -6.41
C SER A 83 2.90 -3.04 -7.01
N THR A 84 3.64 -2.55 -7.99
CA THR A 84 4.83 -3.24 -8.48
C THR A 84 6.10 -2.88 -7.72
N ASP A 85 6.06 -1.85 -6.88
CA ASP A 85 7.21 -1.39 -6.13
C ASP A 85 7.16 -1.80 -4.65
N LYS A 86 8.36 -1.86 -4.06
CA LYS A 86 8.53 -2.20 -2.66
C LYS A 86 8.53 -0.95 -1.79
N TYR A 87 7.57 -0.88 -0.87
CA TYR A 87 7.43 0.18 0.12
C TYR A 87 7.57 -0.38 1.53
N PRO A 88 8.28 0.30 2.44
CA PRO A 88 8.36 -0.11 3.82
C PRO A 88 7.02 0.09 4.56
N SER A 89 6.82 -0.64 5.65
CA SER A 89 5.75 -0.32 6.61
C SER A 89 5.94 1.11 7.12
N GLY A 90 4.83 1.82 7.29
CA GLY A 90 4.81 3.22 7.66
C GLY A 90 4.73 4.20 6.49
N THR A 91 4.89 3.76 5.25
CA THR A 91 4.59 4.56 4.06
C THR A 91 3.17 5.12 4.12
N ILE A 92 3.03 6.42 3.83
CA ILE A 92 1.73 7.10 3.76
C ILE A 92 1.27 7.15 2.32
N VAL A 93 0.00 6.86 2.10
CA VAL A 93 -0.67 6.88 0.81
C VAL A 93 -1.89 7.77 0.92
N LYS A 94 -1.92 8.85 0.14
CA LYS A 94 -3.14 9.64 -0.07
C LYS A 94 -3.93 9.00 -1.19
N VAL A 95 -5.18 8.67 -0.89
CA VAL A 95 -6.10 8.02 -1.82
C VAL A 95 -7.27 8.96 -2.07
N PRO A 96 -7.23 9.79 -3.13
CA PRO A 96 -8.27 10.79 -3.39
C PRO A 96 -9.67 10.18 -3.49
N ALA A 97 -9.80 9.01 -4.12
CA ALA A 97 -11.06 8.30 -4.27
C ALA A 97 -11.68 7.82 -2.94
N GLN A 98 -10.89 7.74 -1.87
CA GLN A 98 -11.32 7.35 -0.52
C GLN A 98 -11.11 8.48 0.50
N LEU A 99 -10.91 9.72 -0.01
CA LEU A 99 -10.84 10.98 0.73
C LEU A 99 -9.97 10.92 2.00
N GLY A 100 -8.78 10.33 1.94
CA GLY A 100 -7.94 10.26 3.15
C GLY A 100 -6.51 9.81 2.96
N TYR A 101 -5.77 9.89 4.05
CA TYR A 101 -4.42 9.35 4.19
C TYR A 101 -4.47 7.99 4.87
N TYR A 102 -3.64 7.08 4.37
CA TYR A 102 -3.58 5.71 4.84
C TYR A 102 -2.14 5.27 5.01
N LYS A 103 -1.87 4.51 6.07
CA LYS A 103 -0.54 3.99 6.40
C LYS A 103 -0.42 2.54 6.00
N VAL A 104 0.68 2.18 5.35
CA VAL A 104 1.05 0.78 5.08
C VAL A 104 1.37 0.11 6.41
N THR A 105 0.59 -0.91 6.78
CA THR A 105 0.83 -1.68 8.01
C THR A 105 1.60 -2.96 7.72
N THR A 106 1.20 -3.69 6.68
CA THR A 106 1.82 -4.94 6.26
C THR A 106 1.69 -5.14 4.75
N TYR A 107 2.47 -6.07 4.21
CA TYR A 107 2.42 -6.43 2.79
C TYR A 107 2.61 -7.94 2.58
N GLY A 108 2.08 -8.44 1.47
CA GLY A 108 2.33 -9.80 0.97
C GLY A 108 2.91 -9.78 -0.43
N ILE A 109 3.58 -10.87 -0.78
CA ILE A 109 4.08 -11.13 -2.13
C ILE A 109 3.25 -12.26 -2.73
N TRP A 110 2.82 -12.10 -3.98
CA TRP A 110 2.04 -13.11 -4.69
C TRP A 110 2.90 -13.84 -5.73
N ASN A 111 3.50 -14.97 -5.34
CA ASN A 111 4.13 -15.89 -6.30
C ASN A 111 3.00 -16.57 -7.11
N PRO A 112 2.90 -16.41 -8.44
CA PRO A 112 4.02 -16.40 -9.40
C PRO A 112 4.34 -15.05 -10.09
N TYR A 113 3.82 -13.91 -9.62
CA TYR A 113 4.12 -12.61 -10.23
C TYR A 113 5.42 -12.07 -9.64
N SER A 114 6.39 -11.73 -10.48
CA SER A 114 7.58 -11.00 -10.03
C SER A 114 7.16 -9.58 -9.70
N GLU A 115 7.66 -9.04 -8.59
CA GLU A 115 7.48 -7.62 -8.26
C GLU A 115 5.99 -7.24 -8.16
N PHE A 116 5.18 -8.09 -7.53
CA PHE A 116 3.78 -7.77 -7.18
C PHE A 116 3.62 -7.79 -5.66
N TYR A 117 3.23 -6.65 -5.11
CA TYR A 117 3.04 -6.44 -3.68
C TYR A 117 1.60 -6.06 -3.40
N GLU A 118 0.99 -6.76 -2.45
CA GLU A 118 -0.32 -6.43 -1.91
C GLU A 118 -0.14 -5.82 -0.52
N TYR A 119 -0.37 -4.51 -0.41
CA TYR A 119 -0.27 -3.74 0.82
C TYR A 119 -1.61 -3.62 1.52
N VAL A 120 -1.59 -3.76 2.84
CA VAL A 120 -2.73 -3.45 3.70
C VAL A 120 -2.56 -2.03 4.23
N LEU A 121 -3.59 -1.22 4.00
CA LEU A 121 -3.63 0.18 4.36
C LEU A 121 -4.63 0.40 5.50
N GLU A 122 -4.16 1.01 6.58
CA GLU A 122 -4.99 1.45 7.69
C GLU A 122 -5.18 2.97 7.64
N GLY A 123 -6.35 3.47 8.06
CA GLY A 123 -6.64 4.90 8.04
C GLY A 123 -5.72 5.65 9.00
N ASP A 124 -5.10 6.72 8.52
CA ASP A 124 -4.20 7.53 9.33
C ASP A 124 -4.94 8.68 10.02
N GLY A 125 -5.34 8.44 11.26
CA GLY A 125 -6.05 9.43 12.08
C GLY A 125 -5.20 10.65 12.47
N GLN A 126 -3.87 10.61 12.30
CA GLN A 126 -2.99 11.75 12.61
C GLN A 126 -3.01 12.79 11.50
N HIS A 127 -3.06 12.37 10.24
CA HIS A 127 -3.01 13.24 9.06
C HIS A 127 -4.38 13.49 8.42
N GLY A 128 -5.41 12.83 8.94
CA GLY A 128 -6.81 13.13 8.66
C GLY A 128 -7.41 12.27 7.54
N ILE A 129 -8.72 12.10 7.65
CA ILE A 129 -9.61 11.81 6.53
C ILE A 129 -10.05 13.21 6.07
N GLU A 130 -9.88 13.57 4.81
CA GLU A 130 -10.48 14.82 4.30
C GLU A 130 -12.00 14.59 4.29
N GLU A 131 -12.72 15.14 5.27
CA GLU A 131 -14.20 15.17 5.29
C GLU A 131 -14.78 15.98 4.12
#